data_AF-A0AAD4S1Z7-F1
#
_entry.id   AF-A0AAD4S1Z7-F1
#
_cell.length_a   1.000
_cell.length_b   1.000
_cell.length_c   1.000
_cell.angle_alpha   90.00
_cell.angle_beta   90.00
_cell.angle_gamma   90.00
#
_symmetry.space_group_name_H-M   'P 1'
#
loop_
_entity.id
_entity.type
_entity.pdbx_description
1 polymer ?
#
loop_
_entity_poly.entity_id
_entity_poly.type
_entity_poly.pdbx_seq_one_letter_code
_entity_poly.pdbx_strand_id
1 'polypeptide(L)'
;GNIAVGGADCTVTVYDPRRWSALGRWANCSKYEITGLTFSSLEPSHIYVQGVDYEVCLHFVPSCTQAFCVFLNLVSTFCTIWVVLFPRFYF
;
A
#
# COMPACT_ATOMS: atom_id res chain seq x y z
N GLY A 1 4.97 16.52 5.48
CA GLY A 1 4.35 15.21 5.22
C GLY A 1 5.23 14.13 5.78
N ASN A 2 4.67 12.99 6.13
CA ASN A 2 5.46 11.84 6.55
C ASN A 2 6.24 11.29 5.35
N ILE A 3 7.34 10.59 5.60
CA ILE A 3 8.13 9.94 4.56
C ILE A 3 7.84 8.44 4.65
N ALA A 4 7.35 7.85 3.57
CA ALA A 4 7.23 6.40 3.47
C ALA A 4 8.32 5.85 2.58
N VAL A 5 8.89 4.74 3.00
CA VAL A 5 9.90 4.00 2.26
C VAL A 5 9.56 2.53 2.33
N GLY A 6 9.77 1.84 1.22
CA GLY A 6 9.68 0.39 1.13
C GLY A 6 10.54 -0.13 0.00
N GLY A 7 10.75 -1.44 -0.03
CA GLY A 7 11.64 -2.05 -1.00
C GLY A 7 11.44 -3.56 -1.16
N ALA A 8 12.51 -4.23 -1.60
CA ALA A 8 12.57 -5.66 -1.91
C ALA A 8 12.24 -6.59 -0.73
N ASP A 9 12.37 -6.11 0.50
CA ASP A 9 12.04 -6.87 1.71
C ASP A 9 10.53 -6.92 1.99
N CYS A 10 9.72 -6.38 1.08
CA CYS A 10 8.27 -6.25 1.22
C CYS A 10 7.89 -5.52 2.52
N THR A 11 8.78 -4.67 3.03
CA THR A 11 8.50 -3.88 4.24
C THR A 11 8.30 -2.42 3.88
N VAL A 12 7.26 -1.82 4.47
CA VAL A 12 7.01 -0.38 4.37
C VAL A 12 7.22 0.23 5.75
N THR A 13 8.04 1.26 5.82
CA THR A 13 8.27 2.03 7.03
C THR A 13 7.93 3.49 6.80
N VAL A 14 7.16 4.06 7.71
CA VAL A 14 6.78 5.48 7.69
C VAL A 14 7.56 6.22 8.77
N TYR A 15 8.22 7.30 8.38
CA TYR A 15 9.02 8.14 9.25
C TYR A 15 8.41 9.54 9.37
N ASP A 16 8.44 10.09 10.59
CA ASP A 16 8.21 11.52 10.80
C ASP A 16 9.53 12.27 10.54
N PRO A 17 9.63 13.12 9.50
CA PRO A 17 10.86 13.84 9.19
C PRO A 17 11.30 14.82 10.28
N ARG A 18 10.41 15.25 11.19
CA ARG A 18 10.77 16.20 12.25
C ARG A 18 11.57 15.55 13.37
N ARG A 19 11.25 14.29 13.69
CA ARG A 19 11.87 13.52 14.78
C ARG A 19 12.79 12.42 14.27
N TRP A 20 12.78 12.18 12.97
CA TRP A 20 13.46 11.06 12.31
C TRP A 20 13.14 9.71 12.95
N SER A 21 11.90 9.58 13.46
CA SER A 21 11.41 8.39 14.16
C SER A 21 10.43 7.63 13.29
N ALA A 22 10.56 6.30 13.27
CA ALA A 22 9.59 5.44 12.61
C ALA A 22 8.24 5.53 13.35
N LEU A 23 7.20 6.00 12.65
CA LEU A 23 5.82 6.02 13.13
C LEU A 23 5.19 4.63 13.07
N GLY A 24 5.60 3.82 12.09
CA GLY A 24 5.11 2.47 11.90
C GLY A 24 5.95 1.73 10.88
N ARG A 25 6.07 0.42 11.07
CA ARG A 25 6.73 -0.50 10.14
C ARG A 25 5.83 -1.70 9.90
N TRP A 26 5.60 -2.02 8.64
CA TRP A 26 4.80 -3.15 8.21
C TRP A 26 5.71 -4.08 7.41
N ALA A 27 6.01 -5.25 7.96
CA ALA A 27 6.82 -6.25 7.27
C ALA A 27 5.93 -7.21 6.51
N ASN A 28 6.37 -7.63 5.32
CA ASN A 28 5.63 -8.56 4.46
C ASN A 28 4.19 -8.07 4.16
N CYS A 29 4.03 -6.76 3.97
CA CYS A 29 2.73 -6.13 3.73
C CYS A 29 2.20 -6.35 2.31
N SER A 30 3.05 -6.83 1.40
CA SER A 30 2.71 -7.30 0.07
C SER A 30 3.30 -8.68 -0.16
N LYS A 31 2.69 -9.45 -1.06
CA LYS A 31 3.18 -10.77 -1.47
C LYS A 31 4.52 -10.67 -2.21
N TYR A 32 4.76 -9.57 -2.92
CA TYR A 32 5.97 -9.32 -3.69
C TYR A 32 6.60 -7.97 -3.35
N GLU A 33 7.76 -7.71 -3.93
CA GLU A 33 8.48 -6.45 -3.78
C GLU A 33 7.59 -5.24 -4.09
N ILE A 34 7.76 -4.20 -3.27
CA ILE A 34 7.03 -2.95 -3.39
C ILE A 34 7.63 -2.14 -4.52
N THR A 35 6.83 -1.88 -5.55
CA THR A 35 7.24 -1.10 -6.74
C THR A 35 6.82 0.36 -6.63
N GLY A 36 5.76 0.65 -5.89
CA GLY A 36 5.20 1.99 -5.76
C GLY A 36 4.65 2.26 -4.37
N LEU A 37 4.85 3.49 -3.91
CA LEU A 37 4.28 4.00 -2.66
C LEU A 37 3.72 5.39 -2.92
N THR A 38 2.48 5.62 -2.51
CA THR A 38 1.88 6.96 -2.61
C THR A 38 0.96 7.24 -1.43
N PHE A 39 1.04 8.45 -0.87
CA PHE A 39 0.12 8.89 0.16
C PHE A 39 -1.22 9.29 -0.45
N SER A 40 -2.31 9.09 0.30
CA SER A 40 -3.61 9.61 -0.11
C SER A 40 -3.61 11.15 -0.08
N SER A 41 -4.24 11.75 -1.09
CA SER A 41 -4.41 13.20 -1.19
C SER A 41 -5.51 13.73 -0.28
N LEU A 42 -6.45 12.87 0.11
CA LEU A 42 -7.57 13.22 1.00
C LEU A 42 -7.16 13.14 2.48
N GLU A 43 -6.43 12.09 2.83
CA GLU A 43 -6.11 11.79 4.22
C GLU A 43 -4.64 11.29 4.36
N PRO A 44 -3.72 12.10 4.92
CA PRO A 44 -2.29 11.78 5.02
C PRO A 44 -1.97 10.58 5.91
N SER A 45 -2.94 10.06 6.67
CA SER A 45 -2.79 8.85 7.47
C SER A 45 -2.89 7.56 6.63
N HIS A 46 -3.27 7.65 5.36
CA HIS A 46 -3.40 6.50 4.46
C HIS A 46 -2.30 6.46 3.41
N ILE A 47 -1.77 5.26 3.18
CA ILE A 47 -0.76 4.99 2.15
C ILE A 47 -1.21 3.85 1.25
N TYR A 48 -1.00 4.02 -0.04
CA TYR A 48 -1.18 2.99 -1.05
C TYR A 48 0.17 2.37 -1.37
N VAL A 49 0.21 1.05 -1.30
CA VAL A 49 1.37 0.19 -1.59
C VAL A 49 1.05 -0.61 -2.84
N GLN A 50 1.87 -0.48 -3.87
CA GLN A 50 1.73 -1.22 -5.12
C GLN A 50 2.81 -2.30 -5.21
N GLY A 51 2.39 -3.54 -5.43
CA GLY A 51 3.26 -4.68 -5.67
C GLY A 51 3.53 -4.95 -7.16
N VAL A 52 4.44 -5.88 -7.45
CA VAL A 52 4.73 -6.37 -8.82
C VAL A 52 3.51 -7.08 -9.46
N ASP A 53 2.63 -7.63 -8.64
CA ASP A 53 1.43 -8.36 -9.03
C ASP A 53 0.23 -7.48 -9.41
N TYR A 54 0.43 -6.17 -9.54
CA TYR A 54 -0.63 -5.18 -9.74
C TYR A 54 -1.67 -5.16 -8.59
N GLU A 55 -1.34 -5.74 -7.43
CA GLU A 55 -2.12 -5.55 -6.22
C GLU A 55 -1.80 -4.17 -5.64
N VAL A 56 -2.84 -3.43 -5.25
CA VAL A 56 -2.72 -2.16 -4.53
C VAL A 56 -3.34 -2.34 -3.15
N CYS A 57 -2.51 -2.24 -2.12
CA CYS A 57 -2.91 -2.35 -0.73
C CYS A 57 -2.94 -0.97 -0.06
N LEU A 58 -4.06 -0.62 0.55
CA LEU A 58 -4.21 0.55 1.39
C LEU A 58 -3.87 0.18 2.84
N HIS A 59 -2.94 0.92 3.43
CA HIS A 59 -2.52 0.80 4.82
C HIS A 59 -2.79 2.10 5.59
N PHE A 60 -3.10 1.97 6.88
CA PHE A 60 -3.36 3.09 7.79
C PHE A 60 -2.20 3.29 8.78
N VAL A 61 -1.66 4.50 8.85
CA VAL A 61 -0.74 4.96 9.91
C VAL A 61 -1.58 5.51 11.07
N PRO A 62 -1.44 5.05 12.33
CA PRO A 62 -0.34 4.25 12.91
C PRO A 62 -0.68 2.78 13.23
N SER A 63 -1.92 2.34 13.03
CA SER A 63 -2.38 1.00 13.45
C SER A 63 -2.34 -0.03 12.31
N CYS A 64 -1.49 -1.04 12.48
CA CYS A 64 -1.19 -2.16 11.57
C CYS A 64 -2.36 -3.15 11.31
N THR A 65 -3.55 -2.95 11.87
CA THR A 65 -4.59 -4.00 11.91
C THR A 65 -5.52 -4.04 10.70
N GLN A 66 -5.48 -3.05 9.81
CA GLN A 66 -6.36 -3.00 8.64
C GLN A 66 -5.56 -2.69 7.37
N ALA A 67 -5.33 -3.72 6.57
CA ALA A 67 -4.84 -3.61 5.20
C ALA A 67 -5.97 -3.97 4.24
N PHE A 68 -6.28 -3.08 3.30
CA PHE A 68 -7.26 -3.33 2.26
C PHE A 68 -6.54 -3.50 0.92
N CYS A 69 -6.37 -4.73 0.47
CA CYS A 69 -5.77 -5.03 -0.83
C CYS A 69 -6.83 -5.16 -1.92
N VAL A 70 -6.55 -4.54 -3.07
CA VAL A 70 -7.35 -4.58 -4.28
C VAL A 70 -6.47 -5.10 -5.42
N PHE A 71 -6.93 -6.11 -6.13
CA PHE A 71 -6.30 -6.50 -7.40
C PHE A 71 -6.75 -5.57 -8.52
N LEU A 72 -5.81 -4.95 -9.24
CA LEU A 72 -6.11 -4.40 -10.57
C LEU A 72 -6.09 -5.54 -11.59
N ASN A 73 -7.17 -6.34 -11.63
CA ASN A 73 -7.37 -7.22 -12.77
C ASN A 73 -7.81 -6.36 -13.97
N LEU A 74 -6.88 -6.12 -14.91
CA LEU A 74 -7.19 -5.60 -16.25
C LEU A 74 -7.97 -6.67 -17.02
N VAL A 75 -9.27 -6.79 -16.79
CA VAL A 75 -10.14 -7.61 -17.64
C VAL A 75 -10.41 -6.83 -18.93
N SER A 76 -9.52 -6.99 -19.91
CA SER A 76 -9.69 -6.45 -21.26
C SER A 76 -10.73 -7.28 -22.04
N THR A 77 -12.01 -7.03 -21.78
CA THR A 77 -13.07 -7.39 -22.73
C THR A 77 -13.84 -6.11 -23.06
N PHE A 78 -13.61 -5.60 -24.27
CA PHE A 78 -14.31 -4.48 -24.90
C PHE A 78 -14.18 -3.12 -24.20
N CYS A 79 -13.15 -2.35 -24.57
CA CYS A 79 -13.08 -0.87 -24.54
C CYS A 79 -13.58 -0.12 -23.28
N THR A 80 -13.69 -0.81 -22.14
CA THR A 80 -14.07 -0.25 -20.84
C THR A 80 -13.21 -0.93 -19.77
N ILE A 81 -12.46 -0.14 -19.01
CA ILE A 81 -11.63 -0.64 -17.90
C ILE A 81 -12.57 -0.85 -16.71
N TRP A 82 -12.87 -2.11 -16.39
CA TRP A 82 -13.62 -2.46 -15.19
C TRP A 82 -12.63 -2.82 -14.07
N VAL A 83 -12.60 -2.02 -13.01
CA VAL A 83 -11.82 -2.32 -11.80
C VAL A 83 -12.63 -3.31 -10.96
N VAL A 84 -12.26 -4.59 -10.98
CA VAL A 84 -12.90 -5.62 -10.15
C VAL A 84 -12.24 -5.65 -8.77
N LEU A 85 -12.96 -5.17 -7.75
CA LEU A 85 -12.50 -5.09 -6.36
C LEU A 85 -12.61 -6.46 -5.68
N PHE A 86 -11.50 -7.14 -5.42
CA PHE A 86 -11.45 -8.29 -4.51
C PHE A 86 -10.78 -7.89 -3.19
N PRO A 87 -11.52 -7.74 -2.08
CA PRO A 87 -10.91 -7.44 -0.79
C PRO A 87 -10.16 -8.66 -0.28
N ARG A 88 -8.84 -8.53 -0.12
CA ARG A 88 -8.02 -9.52 0.59
C ARG A 88 -7.55 -8.93 1.91
N PHE A 89 -7.97 -9.57 3.01
CA PHE A 89 -7.50 -9.24 4.35
C PHE A 89 -6.25 -10.06 4.65
N TYR A 90 -5.11 -9.40 4.81
CA TYR A 90 -3.92 -10.02 5.39
C TYR A 90 -4.02 -9.81 6.92
N PHE A 91 -4.22 -10.91 7.66
CA PHE A 91 -4.25 -10.94 9.12
C PHE A 91 -2.84 -11.05 9.70
#